data_AF-A0A9Q9VXX6-F1
#
_entry.id   AF-A0A9Q9VXX6-F1
#
_cell.length_a   1.000
_cell.length_b   1.000
_cell.length_c   1.000
_cell.angle_alpha   90.00
_cell.angle_beta   90.00
_cell.angle_gamma   90.00
#
_symmetry.space_group_name_H-M   'P 1'
#
loop_
_entity.id
_entity.type
_entity.pdbx_description
1 polymer ?
#
loop_
_entity_poly.entity_id
_entity_poly.type
_entity_poly.pdbx_seq_one_letter_code
_entity_poly.pdbx_strand_id
1 'polypeptide(L)'
;MPKLKRFRMRREPFNNKSKADVSNSDACVCPDVVGIVAANEVRLKSAEVTEEFVGVACSVVSIVKHKIHNVCTWKKSDIQDIRIEGSKLVNDMTSCKKKTNSYGDCRFSQWFGGQYDIFSKTCKVTIEQSLNGGKNDLYEKLQEILFSHESCLVNIKGDTCAIVRHKDFYVVVDCNVRNACGLGSDIGTAVVVFNTNWHDLFLHIDNLMTSLNAENFSICGINVNLTSSDTPRFVYNDTVGEKSVCTSNEPEEISASTLKQREGVSSIRGSFHQGDRMFKWPGKQCVAISLAAIAMHSVHSVFSWESKDLDNVVNTGDSLYSSLRQSGLISDPTGKNLLCIKDLPKECVLGTNAFKFEYADFVSGYVDVVDGDFIRSGACVTLADGLKTMFENYDTCFFTLNGSTCAIIKENGKFAVVDSHARSSAGMVDGNGFSVVVYYNSLSCVLKHIENLSAFTRRNLKIFEISGVCVLLKGQKKSGSHTENINDESEKQEKSGSHTENINDESEKQEKSGSHTENINDESEKQEKSGSYTENINDESEKTRKIW
;
A
#
# COMPACT_ATOMS: atom_id res chain seq x y z
N MET A 1 -0.40 47.22 5.73
CA MET A 1 -0.44 45.89 5.11
C MET A 1 0.96 45.50 4.63
N PRO A 2 1.60 44.47 5.20
CA PRO A 2 2.85 43.91 4.66
C PRO A 2 2.57 43.09 3.39
N LYS A 3 3.44 43.19 2.37
CA LYS A 3 3.29 42.49 1.09
C LYS A 3 3.59 41.00 1.26
N LEU A 4 2.74 40.11 0.73
CA LEU A 4 3.07 38.68 0.64
C LEU A 4 4.37 38.50 -0.16
N LYS A 5 5.37 37.83 0.44
CA LYS A 5 6.53 37.34 -0.29
C LYS A 5 6.05 36.22 -1.23
N ARG A 6 6.27 36.37 -2.54
CA ARG A 6 5.94 35.34 -3.53
C ARG A 6 6.73 34.07 -3.23
N PHE A 7 6.01 32.95 -3.06
CA PHE A 7 6.62 31.62 -3.01
C PHE A 7 7.43 31.36 -4.29
N ARG A 8 8.64 30.83 -4.13
CA ARG A 8 9.46 30.32 -5.23
C ARG A 8 9.92 28.93 -4.84
N MET A 9 9.29 27.89 -5.41
CA MET A 9 9.80 26.53 -5.32
C MET A 9 11.25 26.52 -5.83
N ARG A 10 12.19 26.04 -5.01
CA ARG A 10 13.52 25.65 -5.52
C ARG A 10 13.33 24.34 -6.27
N ARG A 11 13.85 24.28 -7.50
CA ARG A 11 13.87 23.05 -8.30
C ARG A 11 15.17 22.29 -8.04
N GLU A 12 15.01 20.97 -7.97
CA GLU A 12 16.03 19.90 -7.99
C GLU A 12 17.08 19.84 -6.85
N PRO A 13 17.43 18.62 -6.38
CA PRO A 13 18.43 18.40 -5.36
C PRO A 13 19.88 18.37 -5.90
N PHE A 14 20.80 18.40 -4.94
CA PHE A 14 22.25 18.56 -5.07
C PHE A 14 22.92 17.41 -5.87
N ASN A 15 23.55 17.71 -7.02
CA ASN A 15 24.37 16.76 -7.78
C ASN A 15 25.87 17.02 -7.58
N ASN A 16 26.38 16.72 -6.38
CA ASN A 16 27.83 16.73 -6.12
C ASN A 16 28.43 15.34 -6.42
N LYS A 17 28.68 15.06 -7.71
CA LYS A 17 29.68 14.06 -8.09
C LYS A 17 31.07 14.69 -8.09
N SER A 18 31.74 14.67 -6.95
CA SER A 18 33.20 14.84 -6.87
C SER A 18 33.87 13.77 -7.75
N LYS A 19 34.77 14.18 -8.65
CA LYS A 19 35.50 13.28 -9.58
C LYS A 19 36.59 12.40 -8.88
N ALA A 20 36.45 12.13 -7.59
CA ALA A 20 37.47 11.47 -6.77
C ALA A 20 37.01 10.15 -6.13
N ASP A 21 35.71 9.97 -5.86
CA ASP A 21 35.20 8.81 -5.10
C ASP A 21 34.79 7.62 -5.99
N VAL A 22 35.44 7.46 -7.16
CA VAL A 22 35.23 6.32 -8.07
C VAL A 22 36.15 5.15 -7.70
N SER A 23 36.06 4.72 -6.45
CA SER A 23 36.63 3.45 -5.96
C SER A 23 35.95 3.05 -4.65
N ASN A 24 35.47 1.81 -4.58
CA ASN A 24 34.78 1.18 -3.44
C ASN A 24 33.37 1.68 -3.07
N SER A 25 32.49 1.88 -4.07
CA SER A 25 31.06 1.60 -3.85
C SER A 25 30.71 0.22 -4.41
N ASP A 26 30.79 -0.82 -3.58
CA ASP A 26 30.12 -2.09 -3.91
C ASP A 26 28.63 -1.80 -4.12
N ALA A 27 28.17 -1.93 -5.35
CA ALA A 27 26.79 -1.65 -5.69
C ALA A 27 25.89 -2.72 -5.03
N CYS A 28 25.26 -2.41 -3.88
CA CYS A 28 24.18 -3.25 -3.36
C CYS A 28 23.18 -3.43 -4.49
N VAL A 29 23.04 -4.64 -5.03
CA VAL A 29 21.83 -5.02 -5.74
C VAL A 29 20.79 -5.15 -4.65
N CYS A 30 20.01 -4.09 -4.43
CA CYS A 30 18.83 -4.20 -3.58
C CYS A 30 17.87 -5.13 -4.36
N PRO A 31 17.50 -6.31 -3.83
CA PRO A 31 16.28 -6.95 -4.31
C PRO A 31 15.09 -6.05 -3.98
N ASP A 32 13.87 -6.43 -4.37
CA ASP A 32 12.62 -5.70 -4.09
C ASP A 32 12.26 -5.68 -2.59
N VAL A 33 13.12 -5.08 -1.75
CA VAL A 33 12.94 -4.85 -0.31
C VAL A 33 11.96 -3.69 -0.13
N VAL A 34 10.70 -3.97 -0.46
CA VAL A 34 9.57 -3.07 -0.29
C VAL A 34 8.73 -3.61 0.85
N GLY A 35 9.01 -3.18 2.08
CA GLY A 35 8.28 -3.66 3.25
C GLY A 35 8.85 -3.26 4.61
N ILE A 36 8.31 -3.92 5.64
CA ILE A 36 8.70 -3.75 7.04
C ILE A 36 9.47 -4.99 7.48
N VAL A 37 10.70 -4.80 7.97
CA VAL A 37 11.46 -5.86 8.65
C VAL A 37 11.23 -5.70 10.14
N ALA A 38 10.47 -6.61 10.74
CA ALA A 38 10.18 -6.63 12.17
C ALA A 38 11.08 -7.65 12.89
N ALA A 39 11.64 -7.27 14.04
CA ALA A 39 12.48 -8.16 14.85
C ALA A 39 11.64 -9.25 15.56
N ASN A 40 12.27 -10.36 15.96
CA ASN A 40 11.56 -11.49 16.56
C ASN A 40 11.08 -11.25 18.01
N GLU A 41 11.79 -10.42 18.77
CA GLU A 41 11.47 -10.16 20.18
C GLU A 41 10.25 -9.23 20.31
N VAL A 42 9.19 -9.73 20.96
CA VAL A 42 8.03 -8.91 21.33
C VAL A 42 8.20 -8.43 22.78
N ARG A 43 8.03 -7.13 22.99
CA ARG A 43 8.21 -6.42 24.27
C ARG A 43 6.95 -5.62 24.62
N LEU A 44 6.77 -5.40 25.91
CA LEU A 44 5.80 -4.44 26.46
C LEU A 44 6.44 -3.05 26.58
N LYS A 45 5.64 -1.99 26.45
CA LYS A 45 6.12 -0.60 26.64
C LYS A 45 6.41 -0.33 28.12
N SER A 46 7.69 -0.30 28.47
CA SER A 46 8.17 0.08 29.81
C SER A 46 8.20 1.60 29.98
N ALA A 47 8.03 2.07 31.22
CA ALA A 47 8.14 3.48 31.61
C ALA A 47 9.50 3.82 32.26
N GLU A 48 10.48 2.92 32.19
CA GLU A 48 11.80 3.11 32.81
C GLU A 48 12.71 4.02 31.99
N VAL A 49 13.35 4.98 32.68
CA VAL A 49 14.30 5.97 32.11
C VAL A 49 15.49 5.31 31.40
N THR A 50 15.85 4.08 31.78
CA THR A 50 16.90 3.27 31.13
C THR A 50 16.55 2.90 29.69
N GLU A 51 15.28 2.58 29.39
CA GLU A 51 14.85 2.21 28.03
C GLU A 51 14.85 3.41 27.07
N GLU A 52 14.63 4.63 27.58
CA GLU A 52 14.71 5.87 26.76
C GLU A 52 16.10 6.02 26.11
N PHE A 53 17.17 5.83 26.88
CA PHE A 53 18.54 5.88 26.36
C PHE A 53 18.88 4.70 25.44
N VAL A 54 18.30 3.53 25.67
CA VAL A 54 18.45 2.38 24.76
C VAL A 54 17.84 2.71 23.40
N GLY A 55 16.67 3.34 23.32
CA GLY A 55 16.07 3.78 22.05
C GLY A 55 16.97 4.71 21.23
N VAL A 56 17.57 5.71 21.89
CA VAL A 56 18.55 6.62 21.27
C VAL A 56 19.81 5.88 20.81
N ALA A 57 20.38 5.04 21.69
CA ALA A 57 21.59 4.27 21.40
C ALA A 57 21.39 3.33 20.21
N CYS A 58 20.27 2.60 20.18
CA CYS A 58 19.89 1.74 19.06
C CYS A 58 19.75 2.53 17.75
N SER A 59 19.18 3.73 17.80
CA SER A 59 19.05 4.61 16.63
C SER A 59 20.44 4.99 16.07
N VAL A 60 21.38 5.39 16.93
CA VAL A 60 22.78 5.69 16.53
C VAL A 60 23.48 4.43 15.99
N VAL A 61 23.38 3.31 16.70
CA VAL A 61 23.96 2.02 16.31
C VAL A 61 23.41 1.53 14.97
N SER A 62 22.14 1.78 14.64
CA SER A 62 21.56 1.41 13.35
C SER A 62 22.22 2.15 12.19
N ILE A 63 22.56 3.42 12.37
CA ILE A 63 23.23 4.23 11.35
C ILE A 63 24.68 3.76 11.18
N VAL A 64 25.37 3.43 12.29
CA VAL A 64 26.69 2.80 12.23
C VAL A 64 26.62 1.46 11.49
N LYS A 65 25.65 0.60 11.83
CA LYS A 65 25.43 -0.66 11.12
C LYS A 65 25.17 -0.43 9.64
N HIS A 66 24.45 0.63 9.25
CA HIS A 66 24.20 0.93 7.85
C HIS A 66 25.48 1.22 7.07
N LYS A 67 26.42 1.95 7.69
CA LYS A 67 27.74 2.23 7.10
C LYS A 67 28.64 0.99 7.02
N ILE A 68 28.39 -0.07 7.80
CA ILE A 68 29.12 -1.34 7.74
C ILE A 68 28.45 -2.32 6.76
N HIS A 69 27.12 -2.46 6.83
CA HIS A 69 26.31 -3.32 5.98
C HIS A 69 25.03 -2.57 5.56
N ASN A 70 24.82 -2.45 4.25
CA ASN A 70 23.68 -1.73 3.70
C ASN A 70 22.33 -2.24 4.26
N VAL A 71 21.39 -1.33 4.54
CA VAL A 71 20.10 -1.68 5.15
C VAL A 71 19.24 -2.55 4.22
N CYS A 72 19.50 -2.52 2.89
CA CYS A 72 18.98 -3.45 1.89
C CYS A 72 19.21 -4.94 2.21
N THR A 73 20.16 -5.31 3.09
CA THR A 73 20.50 -6.72 3.36
C THR A 73 20.12 -7.23 4.75
N TRP A 74 19.56 -6.37 5.61
CA TRP A 74 19.30 -6.71 7.02
C TRP A 74 18.17 -7.71 7.18
N LYS A 75 18.38 -8.68 8.08
CA LYS A 75 17.40 -9.69 8.50
C LYS A 75 16.84 -9.36 9.88
N LYS A 76 15.93 -10.18 10.39
CA LYS A 76 15.37 -10.01 11.75
C LYS A 76 16.44 -10.09 12.87
N SER A 77 17.50 -10.87 12.66
CA SER A 77 18.67 -10.95 13.54
C SER A 77 19.43 -9.63 13.59
N ASP A 78 19.61 -8.96 12.45
CA ASP A 78 20.34 -7.70 12.35
C ASP A 78 19.73 -6.59 13.23
N ILE A 79 18.41 -6.58 13.41
CA ILE A 79 17.69 -5.65 14.28
C ILE A 79 17.86 -6.01 15.77
N GLN A 80 17.94 -7.31 16.09
CA GLN A 80 18.27 -7.77 17.44
C GLN A 80 19.70 -7.38 17.82
N ASP A 81 20.65 -7.54 16.90
CA ASP A 81 22.04 -7.15 17.13
C ASP A 81 22.18 -5.63 17.36
N ILE A 82 21.41 -4.79 16.64
CA ILE A 82 21.33 -3.34 16.91
C ILE A 82 20.91 -3.08 18.36
N ARG A 83 19.91 -3.81 18.87
CA ARG A 83 19.42 -3.61 20.25
C ARG A 83 20.42 -4.08 21.30
N ILE A 84 21.15 -5.16 21.02
CA ILE A 84 22.24 -5.65 21.88
C ILE A 84 23.38 -4.62 21.93
N GLU A 85 23.88 -4.16 20.78
CA GLU A 85 24.96 -3.16 20.72
C GLU A 85 24.51 -1.80 21.29
N GLY A 86 23.26 -1.38 21.06
CA GLY A 86 22.68 -0.18 21.67
C GLY A 86 22.65 -0.26 23.21
N SER A 87 22.30 -1.42 23.76
CA SER A 87 22.32 -1.65 25.21
C SER A 87 23.73 -1.61 25.79
N LYS A 88 24.73 -2.17 25.09
CA LYS A 88 26.15 -2.05 25.48
C LYS A 88 26.59 -0.58 25.49
N LEU A 89 26.28 0.17 24.44
CA LEU A 89 26.63 1.58 24.30
C LEU A 89 26.10 2.43 25.46
N VAL A 90 24.88 2.17 25.96
CA VAL A 90 24.34 2.82 27.18
C VAL A 90 25.12 2.41 28.44
N ASN A 91 25.47 1.13 28.60
CA ASN A 91 26.20 0.64 29.76
C ASN A 91 27.64 1.20 29.84
N ASP A 92 28.31 1.36 28.70
CA ASP A 92 29.63 1.98 28.61
C ASP A 92 29.55 3.49 28.97
N MET A 93 28.49 4.17 28.56
CA MET A 93 28.24 5.57 28.92
C MET A 93 27.95 5.78 30.40
N THR A 94 27.13 4.92 31.02
CA THR A 94 26.86 5.00 32.47
C THR A 94 28.12 4.72 33.30
N SER A 95 28.96 3.78 32.84
CA SER A 95 30.28 3.51 33.43
C SER A 95 31.22 4.71 33.38
N CYS A 96 31.20 5.48 32.28
CA CYS A 96 31.99 6.71 32.11
C CYS A 96 31.49 7.94 32.91
N LYS A 97 30.25 7.94 33.45
CA LYS A 97 29.57 9.16 33.94
C LYS A 97 29.26 9.24 35.44
N LYS A 98 30.06 8.62 36.32
CA LYS A 98 30.02 8.82 37.79
C LYS A 98 30.40 10.25 38.29
N LYS A 99 30.22 11.32 37.49
CA LYS A 99 30.77 12.66 37.79
C LYS A 99 29.92 13.91 37.43
N THR A 100 28.67 13.79 36.94
CA THR A 100 27.83 14.99 36.68
C THR A 100 26.37 14.78 37.04
N ASN A 101 25.83 15.66 37.89
CA ASN A 101 24.40 15.73 38.23
C ASN A 101 23.58 16.42 37.12
N SER A 102 22.25 16.24 37.20
CA SER A 102 21.19 16.82 36.35
C SER A 102 20.91 16.09 35.03
N TYR A 103 19.96 15.16 35.07
CA TYR A 103 19.18 14.70 33.92
C TYR A 103 18.06 15.71 33.67
N GLY A 104 17.96 16.26 32.46
CA GLY A 104 16.94 17.26 32.15
C GLY A 104 17.36 18.35 31.16
N ASP A 105 18.05 17.99 30.08
CA ASP A 105 17.96 18.72 28.79
C ASP A 105 18.53 17.84 27.67
N CYS A 106 18.04 18.00 26.44
CA CYS A 106 18.39 17.18 25.27
C CYS A 106 19.83 17.41 24.81
N ARG A 107 20.79 16.70 25.43
CA ARG A 107 22.21 16.73 25.06
C ARG A 107 22.67 15.46 24.36
N PHE A 108 21.88 14.99 23.38
CA PHE A 108 22.20 13.81 22.55
C PHE A 108 23.64 13.85 22.00
N SER A 109 24.08 15.00 21.50
CA SER A 109 25.45 15.23 20.99
C SER A 109 26.55 15.11 22.05
N GLN A 110 26.26 15.38 23.32
CA GLN A 110 27.20 15.24 24.43
C GLN A 110 27.19 13.82 25.05
N TRP A 111 26.26 12.97 24.62
CA TRP A 111 26.10 11.60 25.13
C TRP A 111 26.52 10.59 24.09
N PHE A 112 26.05 10.74 22.85
CA PHE A 112 26.29 9.83 21.73
C PHE A 112 27.19 10.43 20.64
N GLY A 113 27.64 11.68 20.78
CA GLY A 113 28.73 12.24 19.96
C GLY A 113 30.09 11.86 20.55
N GLY A 114 31.02 11.40 19.73
CA GLY A 114 32.31 10.87 20.19
C GLY A 114 32.89 9.80 19.28
N GLN A 115 33.86 9.05 19.81
CA GLN A 115 34.43 7.88 19.17
C GLN A 115 34.04 6.62 19.96
N TYR A 116 33.54 5.60 19.27
CA TYR A 116 33.00 4.37 19.84
C TYR A 116 33.41 3.16 19.01
N ASP A 117 33.59 2.01 19.65
CA ASP A 117 33.72 0.72 18.97
C ASP A 117 32.36 0.03 18.96
N ILE A 118 31.71 0.00 17.80
CA ILE A 118 30.36 -0.55 17.59
C ILE A 118 30.46 -1.60 16.49
N PHE A 119 29.90 -2.79 16.68
CA PHE A 119 30.08 -3.95 15.77
C PHE A 119 31.57 -4.27 15.47
N SER A 120 32.45 -4.10 16.47
CA SER A 120 33.92 -4.22 16.30
C SER A 120 34.52 -3.30 15.23
N LYS A 121 33.88 -2.15 14.97
CA LYS A 121 34.40 -1.08 14.12
C LYS A 121 34.48 0.21 14.91
N THR A 122 35.67 0.79 14.96
CA THR A 122 35.87 2.14 15.49
C THR A 122 35.18 3.13 14.57
N CYS A 123 34.28 3.91 15.14
CA CYS A 123 33.48 4.90 14.43
C CYS A 123 33.49 6.23 15.19
N LYS A 124 33.47 7.33 14.43
CA LYS A 124 33.30 8.68 14.96
C LYS A 124 31.89 9.16 14.62
N VAL A 125 31.11 9.43 15.65
CA VAL A 125 29.72 9.90 15.58
C VAL A 125 29.70 11.39 15.91
N THR A 126 29.13 12.19 15.02
CA THR A 126 28.82 13.61 15.25
C THR A 126 27.31 13.79 15.15
N ILE A 127 26.70 14.45 16.14
CA ILE A 127 25.27 14.76 16.17
C ILE A 127 25.12 16.27 16.23
N GLU A 128 24.36 16.83 15.31
CA GLU A 128 24.12 18.27 15.21
C GLU A 128 23.14 18.77 16.28
N GLN A 129 22.99 20.09 16.38
CA GLN A 129 21.98 20.71 17.24
C GLN A 129 20.57 20.27 16.81
N SER A 130 19.72 19.92 17.77
CA SER A 130 18.34 19.55 17.52
C SER A 130 17.48 20.76 17.14
N LEU A 131 16.71 20.60 16.06
CA LEU A 131 15.60 21.48 15.71
C LEU A 131 14.34 20.94 16.36
N ASN A 132 13.60 21.79 17.07
CA ASN A 132 12.29 21.46 17.61
C ASN A 132 11.19 21.93 16.65
N GLY A 133 10.06 21.23 16.58
CA GLY A 133 8.92 21.61 15.76
C GLY A 133 7.61 21.03 16.27
N GLY A 134 6.50 21.69 15.95
CA GLY A 134 5.16 21.14 16.11
C GLY A 134 4.75 20.32 14.88
N LYS A 135 3.66 19.56 14.98
CA LYS A 135 3.14 18.70 13.90
C LYS A 135 3.01 19.41 12.55
N ASN A 136 2.65 20.69 12.53
CA ASN A 136 2.54 21.51 11.31
C ASN A 136 3.90 21.80 10.63
N ASP A 137 4.99 21.83 11.40
CA ASP A 137 6.35 22.14 10.91
C ASP A 137 7.09 20.89 10.42
N LEU A 138 6.52 19.70 10.66
CA LEU A 138 7.15 18.40 10.44
C LEU A 138 7.71 18.24 9.02
N TYR A 139 6.92 18.63 8.01
CA TYR A 139 7.33 18.53 6.60
C TYR A 139 8.57 19.39 6.32
N GLU A 140 8.59 20.64 6.78
CA GLU A 140 9.70 21.57 6.54
C GLU A 140 10.97 21.15 7.29
N LYS A 141 10.83 20.69 8.54
CA LYS A 141 11.95 20.31 9.41
C LYS A 141 12.60 18.99 9.01
N LEU A 142 11.80 17.99 8.60
CA LEU A 142 12.35 16.80 7.94
C LEU A 142 13.17 17.22 6.72
N GLN A 143 12.63 18.11 5.88
CA GLN A 143 13.25 18.52 4.62
C GLN A 143 14.56 19.26 4.87
N GLU A 144 14.59 20.21 5.80
CA GLU A 144 15.78 20.97 6.21
C GLU A 144 16.96 20.05 6.58
N ILE A 145 16.69 19.04 7.42
CA ILE A 145 17.72 18.11 7.90
C ILE A 145 18.16 17.12 6.81
N LEU A 146 17.21 16.45 6.12
CA LEU A 146 17.52 15.40 5.13
C LEU A 146 18.03 15.95 3.78
N PHE A 147 17.94 17.27 3.54
CA PHE A 147 18.69 17.91 2.45
C PHE A 147 20.18 18.08 2.77
N SER A 148 20.54 18.07 4.05
CA SER A 148 21.88 18.40 4.57
C SER A 148 22.63 17.17 5.12
N HIS A 149 21.90 16.10 5.47
CA HIS A 149 22.42 14.89 6.10
C HIS A 149 21.86 13.63 5.44
N GLU A 150 22.67 12.57 5.38
CA GLU A 150 22.23 11.25 4.93
C GLU A 150 21.43 10.48 5.98
N SER A 151 21.48 10.92 7.23
CA SER A 151 20.75 10.32 8.34
C SER A 151 20.41 11.35 9.39
N CYS A 152 19.29 11.13 10.09
CA CYS A 152 18.86 11.95 11.21
C CYS A 152 18.26 11.10 12.32
N LEU A 153 18.22 11.66 13.52
CA LEU A 153 17.46 11.12 14.66
C LEU A 153 16.20 11.97 14.82
N VAL A 154 15.05 11.32 15.03
CA VAL A 154 13.79 11.98 15.38
C VAL A 154 13.37 11.48 16.75
N ASN A 155 13.16 12.39 17.69
CA ASN A 155 12.57 12.09 19.01
C ASN A 155 11.13 12.60 19.04
N ILE A 156 10.22 11.70 19.40
CA ILE A 156 8.79 11.93 19.49
C ILE A 156 8.37 11.46 20.89
N LYS A 157 8.20 12.41 21.82
CA LYS A 157 7.73 12.12 23.19
C LYS A 157 8.61 11.09 23.92
N GLY A 158 9.93 11.23 23.82
CA GLY A 158 10.93 10.34 24.44
C GLY A 158 11.37 9.19 23.52
N ASP A 159 10.42 8.55 22.83
CA ASP A 159 10.71 7.53 21.82
C ASP A 159 11.59 8.14 20.69
N THR A 160 12.78 7.57 20.46
CA THR A 160 13.71 8.02 19.41
C THR A 160 13.88 6.97 18.32
N CYS A 161 13.80 7.38 17.06
CA CYS A 161 14.10 6.54 15.88
C CYS A 161 15.14 7.19 14.97
N ALA A 162 15.83 6.39 14.16
CA ALA A 162 16.70 6.88 13.09
C ALA A 162 15.95 6.93 11.76
N ILE A 163 16.25 7.92 10.92
CA ILE A 163 15.91 7.93 9.49
C ILE A 163 17.23 7.87 8.72
N VAL A 164 17.31 6.94 7.77
CA VAL A 164 18.50 6.68 6.95
C VAL A 164 18.14 6.77 5.48
N ARG A 165 18.80 7.64 4.72
CA ARG A 165 18.67 7.70 3.26
C ARG A 165 19.48 6.57 2.63
N HIS A 166 18.80 5.60 2.03
CA HIS A 166 19.43 4.50 1.32
C HIS A 166 18.95 4.45 -0.13
N LYS A 167 19.79 4.95 -1.05
CA LYS A 167 19.41 5.20 -2.45
C LYS A 167 18.15 6.07 -2.52
N ASP A 168 17.10 5.56 -3.16
CA ASP A 168 15.81 6.21 -3.35
C ASP A 168 14.88 6.07 -2.13
N PHE A 169 15.25 5.28 -1.13
CA PHE A 169 14.44 5.02 0.07
C PHE A 169 14.84 5.90 1.26
N TYR A 170 13.84 6.25 2.06
CA TYR A 170 14.01 6.79 3.41
C TYR A 170 13.62 5.71 4.43
N VAL A 171 14.60 5.11 5.07
CA VAL A 171 14.40 3.96 5.95
C VAL A 171 14.31 4.43 7.40
N VAL A 172 13.15 4.23 8.01
CA VAL A 172 12.93 4.48 9.45
C VAL A 172 13.36 3.24 10.21
N VAL A 173 14.35 3.36 11.08
CA VAL A 173 14.74 2.30 12.03
C VAL A 173 14.28 2.71 13.42
N ASP A 174 13.27 2.01 13.93
CA ASP A 174 12.66 2.30 15.23
C ASP A 174 12.79 1.08 16.15
N CYS A 175 13.62 1.21 17.18
CA CYS A 175 13.91 0.14 18.13
C CYS A 175 13.06 0.18 19.41
N ASN A 176 12.10 1.11 19.49
CA ASN A 176 11.12 1.17 20.57
C ASN A 176 10.06 0.06 20.39
N VAL A 177 8.94 0.15 21.11
CA VAL A 177 7.84 -0.81 21.00
C VAL A 177 6.90 -0.37 19.87
N ARG A 178 6.85 -1.13 18.77
CA ARG A 178 6.04 -0.82 17.59
C ARG A 178 5.16 -1.98 17.14
N ASN A 179 3.98 -1.64 16.60
CA ASN A 179 3.13 -2.61 15.93
C ASN A 179 3.69 -2.98 14.53
N ALA A 180 3.01 -3.90 13.84
CA ALA A 180 3.44 -4.38 12.52
C ALA A 180 3.48 -3.29 11.42
N CYS A 181 2.91 -2.10 11.64
CA CYS A 181 2.96 -0.95 10.73
C CYS A 181 4.08 0.04 11.07
N GLY A 182 4.85 -0.22 12.14
CA GLY A 182 5.87 0.70 12.66
C GLY A 182 5.33 1.87 13.49
N LEU A 183 4.09 1.79 13.97
CA LEU A 183 3.46 2.81 14.82
C LEU A 183 3.54 2.43 16.30
N GLY A 184 3.41 3.43 17.19
CA GLY A 184 3.44 3.25 18.64
C GLY A 184 2.40 2.23 19.12
N SER A 185 2.80 1.38 20.08
CA SER A 185 1.93 0.37 20.68
C SER A 185 2.40 0.03 22.10
N ASP A 186 1.49 -0.51 22.92
CA ASP A 186 1.79 -1.00 24.26
C ASP A 186 2.48 -2.38 24.24
N ILE A 187 2.31 -3.14 23.16
CA ILE A 187 3.00 -4.41 22.89
C ILE A 187 3.47 -4.44 21.43
N GLY A 188 4.70 -4.88 21.19
CA GLY A 188 5.30 -4.75 19.86
C GLY A 188 6.77 -5.11 19.80
N THR A 189 7.41 -4.80 18.68
CA THR A 189 8.80 -5.15 18.38
C THR A 189 9.54 -3.96 17.76
N ALA A 190 10.86 -4.08 17.62
CA ALA A 190 11.67 -3.16 16.82
C ALA A 190 11.41 -3.39 15.32
N VAL A 191 11.40 -2.31 14.53
CA VAL A 191 11.10 -2.34 13.10
C VAL A 191 12.10 -1.55 12.26
N VAL A 192 12.22 -1.95 11.00
CA VAL A 192 12.85 -1.20 9.92
C VAL A 192 11.81 -1.04 8.83
N VAL A 193 11.43 0.21 8.51
CA VAL A 193 10.36 0.53 7.56
C VAL A 193 10.92 1.33 6.39
N PHE A 194 10.83 0.77 5.20
CA PHE A 194 11.26 1.42 3.96
C PHE A 194 10.15 2.31 3.42
N ASN A 195 10.40 3.62 3.38
CA ASN A 195 9.49 4.60 2.76
C ASN A 195 10.02 4.92 1.35
N THR A 196 9.19 4.83 0.33
CA THR A 196 9.62 4.84 -1.09
C THR A 196 9.90 6.25 -1.62
N ASN A 197 9.37 7.27 -0.94
CA ASN A 197 9.48 8.66 -1.34
C ASN A 197 9.32 9.60 -0.13
N TRP A 198 9.47 10.89 -0.38
CA TRP A 198 9.37 11.95 0.63
C TRP A 198 8.02 12.00 1.36
N HIS A 199 6.91 11.81 0.63
CA HIS A 199 5.56 11.89 1.18
C HIS A 199 5.26 10.68 2.07
N ASP A 200 5.71 9.48 1.69
CA ASP A 200 5.62 8.28 2.53
C ASP A 200 6.33 8.50 3.87
N LEU A 201 7.56 9.02 3.86
CA LEU A 201 8.31 9.31 5.07
C LEU A 201 7.59 10.33 5.95
N PHE A 202 7.11 11.43 5.37
CA PHE A 202 6.35 12.43 6.10
C PHE A 202 5.10 11.82 6.75
N LEU A 203 4.31 11.03 5.99
CA LEU A 203 3.11 10.36 6.51
C LEU A 203 3.44 9.33 7.59
N HIS A 204 4.54 8.58 7.45
CA HIS A 204 5.01 7.66 8.47
C HIS A 204 5.24 8.40 9.79
N ILE A 205 6.04 9.47 9.76
CA ILE A 205 6.39 10.21 10.98
C ILE A 205 5.17 10.95 11.55
N ASP A 206 4.26 11.47 10.71
CA ASP A 206 2.99 12.08 11.15
C ASP A 206 2.07 11.06 11.86
N ASN A 207 1.95 9.85 11.30
CA ASN A 207 1.21 8.76 11.90
C ASN A 207 1.88 8.27 13.19
N LEU A 208 3.22 8.23 13.25
CA LEU A 208 3.97 7.86 14.44
C LEU A 208 3.73 8.87 15.57
N MET A 209 3.86 10.18 15.29
CA MET A 209 3.47 11.25 16.22
C MET A 209 2.04 11.10 16.72
N THR A 210 1.09 10.81 15.82
CA THR A 210 -0.32 10.60 16.17
C THR A 210 -0.50 9.37 17.07
N SER A 211 0.12 8.23 16.74
CA SER A 211 0.04 6.99 17.52
C SER A 211 0.65 7.09 18.91
N LEU A 212 1.67 7.94 19.08
CA LEU A 212 2.29 8.24 20.37
C LEU A 212 1.54 9.34 21.15
N ASN A 213 0.48 9.91 20.57
CA ASN A 213 -0.23 11.09 21.06
C ASN A 213 0.74 12.24 21.39
N ALA A 214 1.46 12.70 20.37
CA ALA A 214 2.50 13.72 20.43
C ALA A 214 2.22 14.86 19.44
N GLU A 215 2.24 16.10 19.94
CA GLU A 215 2.06 17.31 19.12
C GLU A 215 3.39 17.93 18.65
N ASN A 216 4.48 17.60 19.35
CA ASN A 216 5.82 18.16 19.15
C ASN A 216 6.84 17.03 18.95
N PHE A 217 7.90 17.34 18.22
CA PHE A 217 9.07 16.47 18.01
C PHE A 217 10.36 17.30 18.08
N SER A 218 11.49 16.59 18.17
CA SER A 218 12.80 17.17 17.86
C SER A 218 13.54 16.31 16.84
N ILE A 219 14.35 16.93 15.99
CA ILE A 219 15.10 16.28 14.92
C ILE A 219 16.53 16.82 14.87
N CYS A 220 17.53 15.95 14.74
CA CYS A 220 18.93 16.36 14.52
C CYS A 220 19.59 15.55 13.41
N GLY A 221 20.47 16.21 12.64
CA GLY A 221 21.36 15.53 11.71
C GLY A 221 22.41 14.71 12.45
N ILE A 222 22.82 13.59 11.88
CA ILE A 222 23.86 12.73 12.44
C ILE A 222 24.79 12.24 11.33
N ASN A 223 26.08 12.37 11.57
CA ASN A 223 27.15 11.96 10.67
C ASN A 223 27.99 10.86 11.34
N VAL A 224 28.19 9.75 10.65
CA VAL A 224 28.99 8.62 11.12
C VAL A 224 30.12 8.37 10.13
N ASN A 225 31.36 8.40 10.64
CA ASN A 225 32.56 8.08 9.89
C ASN A 225 33.19 6.82 10.49
N LEU A 226 33.34 5.76 9.71
CA LEU A 226 34.14 4.60 10.12
C LEU A 226 35.62 4.96 9.94
N THR A 227 36.43 4.82 10.99
CA THR A 227 37.88 4.93 10.84
C THR A 227 38.41 3.62 10.25
N SER A 228 39.08 3.70 9.10
CA SER A 228 39.81 2.57 8.53
C SER A 228 40.86 2.09 9.54
N SER A 229 40.59 0.98 10.22
CA SER A 229 41.61 0.28 10.97
C SER A 229 42.60 -0.32 9.96
N ASP A 230 43.83 0.20 9.91
CA ASP A 230 44.94 -0.56 9.33
C ASP A 230 44.95 -1.94 9.99
N THR A 231 44.71 -2.98 9.19
CA THR A 231 44.53 -4.33 9.72
C THR A 231 45.83 -4.81 10.37
N PRO A 232 45.82 -5.23 11.65
CA PRO A 232 46.87 -6.08 12.16
C PRO A 232 46.88 -7.34 11.29
N ARG A 233 48.02 -7.64 10.65
CA ARG A 233 48.19 -8.87 9.88
C ARG A 233 48.11 -10.07 10.82
N PHE A 234 46.93 -10.65 10.97
CA PHE A 234 46.80 -11.98 11.53
C PHE A 234 47.32 -12.99 10.51
N VAL A 235 48.55 -13.44 10.76
CA VAL A 235 49.20 -14.52 10.04
C VAL A 235 48.45 -15.82 10.35
N TYR A 236 47.73 -16.35 9.37
CA TYR A 236 47.54 -17.80 9.26
C TYR A 236 48.60 -18.33 8.32
N ASN A 237 49.55 -19.08 8.88
CA ASN A 237 50.50 -19.86 8.10
C ASN A 237 49.90 -21.24 7.79
N ASP A 238 50.43 -21.83 6.71
CA ASP A 238 50.48 -23.27 6.42
C ASP A 238 49.21 -24.00 5.97
N THR A 239 49.24 -24.84 4.91
CA THR A 239 50.17 -24.93 3.75
C THR A 239 49.48 -25.74 2.62
N VAL A 240 50.11 -25.79 1.42
CA VAL A 240 49.76 -26.65 0.24
C VAL A 240 48.43 -26.24 -0.43
N GLY A 241 48.35 -25.76 -1.66
CA GLY A 241 49.03 -26.12 -2.93
C GLY A 241 47.91 -26.50 -3.94
N GLU A 242 47.91 -26.17 -5.23
CA GLU A 242 48.92 -25.59 -6.12
C GLU A 242 48.25 -24.65 -7.16
N LYS A 243 49.07 -24.03 -8.02
CA LYS A 243 48.67 -23.01 -9.01
C LYS A 243 47.84 -23.59 -10.16
N SER A 244 46.88 -22.82 -10.67
CA SER A 244 46.91 -22.45 -12.10
C SER A 244 46.16 -21.14 -12.36
N VAL A 245 46.60 -20.43 -13.41
CA VAL A 245 46.10 -19.12 -13.85
C VAL A 245 44.92 -19.30 -14.80
N CYS A 246 43.90 -18.45 -14.68
CA CYS A 246 42.85 -18.31 -15.70
C CYS A 246 42.85 -16.88 -16.23
N THR A 247 43.25 -16.74 -17.49
CA THR A 247 43.23 -15.49 -18.26
C THR A 247 41.80 -15.06 -18.60
N SER A 248 41.62 -13.75 -18.77
CA SER A 248 40.43 -13.11 -19.32
C SER A 248 39.98 -13.72 -20.66
N ASN A 249 38.67 -13.91 -20.82
CA ASN A 249 37.99 -13.92 -22.12
C ASN A 249 36.58 -13.31 -21.97
N GLU A 250 36.15 -12.63 -23.03
CA GLU A 250 34.85 -11.98 -23.23
C GLU A 250 33.71 -13.02 -23.49
N PRO A 251 32.42 -12.62 -23.51
CA PRO A 251 31.31 -13.51 -23.17
C PRO A 251 30.76 -14.36 -24.33
N GLU A 252 30.34 -15.59 -24.01
CA GLU A 252 29.45 -16.39 -24.84
C GLU A 252 27.98 -16.29 -24.37
N GLU A 253 27.05 -16.27 -25.33
CA GLU A 253 25.61 -16.29 -25.08
C GLU A 253 25.17 -17.60 -24.42
N ILE A 254 24.39 -17.51 -23.32
CA ILE A 254 23.72 -18.67 -22.73
C ILE A 254 22.21 -18.43 -22.73
N SER A 255 21.48 -19.39 -23.31
CA SER A 255 20.06 -19.28 -23.66
C SER A 255 19.13 -18.94 -22.49
N ALA A 256 18.04 -18.24 -22.82
CA ALA A 256 16.99 -17.78 -21.88
C ALA A 256 16.11 -18.89 -21.25
N SER A 257 16.60 -20.13 -21.15
CA SER A 257 15.81 -21.31 -20.77
C SER A 257 16.02 -21.82 -19.34
N THR A 258 16.89 -21.19 -18.53
CA THR A 258 17.14 -21.62 -17.13
C THR A 258 17.18 -20.46 -16.12
N LEU A 259 16.22 -19.54 -16.20
CA LEU A 259 15.91 -18.65 -15.07
C LEU A 259 15.13 -19.43 -14.00
N LYS A 260 15.87 -20.10 -13.09
CA LYS A 260 15.25 -20.70 -11.90
C LYS A 260 14.60 -19.62 -11.05
N GLN A 261 13.35 -19.87 -10.67
CA GLN A 261 12.57 -19.05 -9.74
C GLN A 261 13.40 -18.68 -8.49
N ARG A 262 13.50 -17.38 -8.24
CA ARG A 262 13.73 -16.80 -6.92
C ARG A 262 12.41 -16.20 -6.46
N GLU A 263 12.14 -16.19 -5.16
CA GLU A 263 10.89 -15.70 -4.57
C GLU A 263 10.80 -14.16 -4.59
N GLY A 264 10.78 -13.59 -5.80
CA GLY A 264 10.33 -12.23 -6.05
C GLY A 264 8.86 -12.23 -6.41
N VAL A 265 8.13 -11.19 -6.00
CA VAL A 265 6.74 -10.99 -6.39
C VAL A 265 6.70 -10.65 -7.88
N SER A 266 6.24 -11.59 -8.70
CA SER A 266 6.12 -11.39 -10.15
C SER A 266 4.99 -10.40 -10.45
N SER A 267 5.22 -9.46 -11.36
CA SER A 267 4.24 -8.44 -11.72
C SER A 267 4.41 -7.95 -13.16
N ILE A 268 3.34 -7.38 -13.72
CA ILE A 268 3.40 -6.44 -14.85
C ILE A 268 2.92 -5.08 -14.39
N ARG A 269 3.45 -4.00 -14.98
CA ARG A 269 2.98 -2.63 -14.76
C ARG A 269 2.52 -2.03 -16.08
N GLY A 270 1.47 -1.20 -16.04
CA GLY A 270 1.07 -0.36 -17.17
C GLY A 270 2.03 0.82 -17.35
N SER A 271 1.77 1.64 -18.36
CA SER A 271 2.47 2.92 -18.57
C SER A 271 1.77 4.10 -17.89
N PHE A 272 0.55 3.90 -17.37
CA PHE A 272 -0.22 4.88 -16.59
C PHE A 272 -1.08 4.20 -15.50
N HIS A 273 -1.76 4.99 -14.68
CA HIS A 273 -2.73 4.55 -13.67
C HIS A 273 -4.05 5.32 -13.82
N GLN A 274 -5.14 4.87 -13.21
CA GLN A 274 -6.49 5.46 -13.34
C GLN A 274 -6.59 6.96 -12.96
N GLY A 275 -5.59 7.47 -12.24
CA GLY A 275 -5.51 8.86 -11.79
C GLY A 275 -4.75 9.79 -12.74
N ASP A 276 -4.26 9.26 -13.86
CA ASP A 276 -3.53 10.05 -14.85
C ASP A 276 -4.42 11.14 -15.47
N ARG A 277 -3.80 12.28 -15.79
CA ARG A 277 -4.45 13.47 -16.35
C ARG A 277 -4.92 13.30 -17.79
N MET A 278 -4.53 12.22 -18.48
CA MET A 278 -5.10 11.84 -19.78
C MET A 278 -6.59 11.48 -19.70
N PHE A 279 -7.06 11.01 -18.55
CA PHE A 279 -8.45 10.60 -18.37
C PHE A 279 -9.36 11.80 -18.08
N LYS A 280 -10.61 11.72 -18.56
CA LYS A 280 -11.62 12.77 -18.35
C LYS A 280 -12.05 12.87 -16.89
N TRP A 281 -12.05 11.75 -16.17
CA TRP A 281 -12.57 11.64 -14.80
C TRP A 281 -11.62 10.85 -13.87
N PRO A 282 -10.37 11.33 -13.70
CA PRO A 282 -9.30 10.57 -13.06
C PRO A 282 -9.64 10.17 -11.62
N GLY A 283 -9.27 8.95 -11.25
CA GLY A 283 -9.39 8.42 -9.89
C GLY A 283 -10.75 7.82 -9.51
N LYS A 284 -11.74 7.77 -10.41
CA LYS A 284 -13.12 7.31 -10.11
C LYS A 284 -13.52 5.99 -10.78
N GLN A 285 -12.75 5.54 -11.77
CA GLN A 285 -13.10 4.47 -12.70
C GLN A 285 -12.64 3.06 -12.24
N CYS A 286 -12.11 2.90 -11.02
CA CYS A 286 -11.54 1.63 -10.53
C CYS A 286 -12.47 0.40 -10.64
N VAL A 287 -13.76 0.55 -10.33
CA VAL A 287 -14.75 -0.54 -10.45
C VAL A 287 -14.97 -0.94 -11.91
N ALA A 288 -15.02 0.03 -12.83
CA ALA A 288 -15.16 -0.24 -14.26
C ALA A 288 -13.91 -0.85 -14.88
N ILE A 289 -12.70 -0.43 -14.44
CA ILE A 289 -11.44 -1.08 -14.85
C ILE A 289 -11.35 -2.50 -14.30
N SER A 290 -11.79 -2.72 -13.05
CA SER A 290 -11.84 -4.07 -12.46
C SER A 290 -12.79 -4.99 -13.25
N LEU A 291 -13.95 -4.49 -13.71
CA LEU A 291 -14.85 -5.25 -14.60
C LEU A 291 -14.17 -5.52 -15.95
N ALA A 292 -13.50 -4.52 -16.54
CA ALA A 292 -12.79 -4.69 -17.80
C ALA A 292 -11.65 -5.73 -17.69
N ALA A 293 -10.94 -5.77 -16.56
CA ALA A 293 -9.91 -6.77 -16.30
C ALA A 293 -10.50 -8.19 -16.25
N ILE A 294 -11.57 -8.36 -15.47
CA ILE A 294 -12.33 -9.61 -15.33
C ILE A 294 -12.90 -10.06 -16.69
N ALA A 295 -13.41 -9.15 -17.50
CA ALA A 295 -13.91 -9.44 -18.84
C ALA A 295 -12.80 -9.85 -19.82
N MET A 296 -11.71 -9.08 -19.91
CA MET A 296 -10.60 -9.36 -20.82
C MET A 296 -9.87 -10.66 -20.46
N HIS A 297 -9.84 -11.05 -19.18
CA HIS A 297 -9.29 -12.34 -18.76
C HIS A 297 -10.00 -13.52 -19.45
N SER A 298 -11.33 -13.44 -19.64
CA SER A 298 -12.10 -14.48 -20.34
C SER A 298 -11.86 -14.51 -21.87
N VAL A 299 -11.17 -13.52 -22.43
CA VAL A 299 -10.71 -13.49 -23.83
C VAL A 299 -9.28 -14.01 -23.94
N HIS A 300 -8.41 -13.59 -23.02
CA HIS A 300 -7.01 -14.00 -22.97
C HIS A 300 -6.52 -13.96 -21.52
N SER A 301 -5.88 -15.05 -21.05
CA SER A 301 -5.51 -15.21 -19.63
C SER A 301 -4.70 -14.03 -19.11
N VAL A 302 -5.03 -13.57 -17.90
CA VAL A 302 -4.29 -12.50 -17.21
C VAL A 302 -2.84 -12.89 -16.94
N PHE A 303 -2.53 -14.19 -16.88
CA PHE A 303 -1.17 -14.70 -16.67
C PHE A 303 -0.30 -14.68 -17.94
N SER A 304 -0.85 -14.29 -19.09
CA SER A 304 -0.11 -14.07 -20.34
C SER A 304 -0.17 -12.61 -20.85
N TRP A 305 -0.67 -11.68 -20.02
CA TRP A 305 -0.70 -10.25 -20.36
C TRP A 305 0.68 -9.60 -20.32
N GLU A 306 0.88 -8.63 -21.20
CA GLU A 306 1.97 -7.67 -21.16
C GLU A 306 1.47 -6.29 -20.65
N SER A 307 2.41 -5.35 -20.44
CA SER A 307 2.12 -3.96 -20.05
C SER A 307 1.01 -3.30 -20.90
N LYS A 308 1.04 -3.54 -22.22
CA LYS A 308 0.07 -3.02 -23.20
C LYS A 308 -1.36 -3.52 -22.94
N ASP A 309 -1.53 -4.74 -22.43
CA ASP A 309 -2.83 -5.37 -22.24
C ASP A 309 -3.51 -4.82 -20.98
N LEU A 310 -2.71 -4.55 -19.94
CA LEU A 310 -3.13 -3.80 -18.76
C LEU A 310 -3.51 -2.35 -19.10
N ASP A 311 -2.71 -1.67 -19.93
CA ASP A 311 -3.03 -0.32 -20.42
C ASP A 311 -4.35 -0.30 -21.24
N ASN A 312 -4.58 -1.31 -22.07
CA ASN A 312 -5.84 -1.51 -22.79
C ASN A 312 -7.03 -1.74 -21.84
N VAL A 313 -6.83 -2.51 -20.76
CA VAL A 313 -7.84 -2.74 -19.71
C VAL A 313 -8.19 -1.44 -18.97
N VAL A 314 -7.18 -0.63 -18.60
CA VAL A 314 -7.38 0.68 -17.95
C VAL A 314 -8.15 1.64 -18.86
N ASN A 315 -7.77 1.75 -20.15
CA ASN A 315 -8.49 2.57 -21.14
C ASN A 315 -9.94 2.09 -21.38
N THR A 316 -10.16 0.79 -21.42
CA THR A 316 -11.48 0.17 -21.60
C THR A 316 -12.39 0.45 -20.40
N GLY A 317 -11.85 0.34 -19.19
CA GLY A 317 -12.56 0.67 -17.96
C GLY A 317 -12.88 2.17 -17.82
N ASP A 318 -11.97 3.07 -18.18
CA ASP A 318 -12.25 4.51 -18.22
C ASP A 318 -13.36 4.84 -19.22
N SER A 319 -13.34 4.21 -20.40
CA SER A 319 -14.39 4.35 -21.43
C SER A 319 -15.76 3.89 -20.91
N LEU A 320 -15.81 2.73 -20.23
CA LEU A 320 -17.03 2.21 -19.60
C LEU A 320 -17.55 3.17 -18.51
N TYR A 321 -16.71 3.58 -17.56
CA TYR A 321 -17.09 4.53 -16.51
C TYR A 321 -17.56 5.87 -17.11
N SER A 322 -16.86 6.37 -18.12
CA SER A 322 -17.22 7.60 -18.82
C SER A 322 -18.56 7.50 -19.54
N SER A 323 -18.91 6.33 -20.10
CA SER A 323 -20.22 6.07 -20.70
C SER A 323 -21.32 6.04 -19.64
N LEU A 324 -21.19 5.21 -18.59
CA LEU A 324 -22.16 5.11 -17.50
C LEU A 324 -22.44 6.48 -16.86
N ARG A 325 -21.39 7.29 -16.66
CA ARG A 325 -21.51 8.64 -16.11
C ARG A 325 -22.21 9.62 -17.04
N GLN A 326 -21.96 9.56 -18.35
CA GLN A 326 -22.64 10.42 -19.33
C GLN A 326 -24.11 10.04 -19.51
N SER A 327 -24.45 8.75 -19.34
CA SER A 327 -25.81 8.24 -19.36
C SER A 327 -26.59 8.43 -18.05
N GLY A 328 -25.99 9.01 -17.02
CA GLY A 328 -26.64 9.24 -15.72
C GLY A 328 -26.89 7.96 -14.89
N LEU A 329 -26.18 6.86 -15.20
CA LEU A 329 -26.41 5.54 -14.60
C LEU A 329 -25.62 5.27 -13.30
N ILE A 330 -24.95 6.29 -12.73
CA ILE A 330 -24.19 6.16 -11.48
C ILE A 330 -25.04 6.65 -10.31
N SER A 331 -25.41 5.73 -9.41
CA SER A 331 -26.42 5.96 -8.36
C SER A 331 -25.84 6.52 -7.04
N ASP A 332 -24.66 7.13 -7.07
CA ASP A 332 -23.90 7.53 -5.88
C ASP A 332 -24.64 8.56 -5.02
N PRO A 333 -25.15 8.19 -3.82
CA PRO A 333 -25.92 9.09 -2.96
C PRO A 333 -25.07 10.21 -2.36
N THR A 334 -23.74 10.13 -2.43
CA THR A 334 -22.84 11.17 -1.93
C THR A 334 -22.59 12.29 -2.95
N GLY A 335 -23.09 12.15 -4.18
CA GLY A 335 -22.84 13.08 -5.28
C GLY A 335 -21.38 13.10 -5.79
N LYS A 336 -20.49 12.26 -5.24
CA LYS A 336 -19.08 12.17 -5.66
C LYS A 336 -18.91 11.47 -7.01
N ASN A 337 -19.97 10.85 -7.52
CA ASN A 337 -20.03 10.04 -8.73
C ASN A 337 -19.09 8.82 -8.66
N LEU A 338 -19.05 8.14 -7.52
CA LEU A 338 -18.33 6.87 -7.38
C LEU A 338 -19.20 5.70 -7.87
N LEU A 339 -18.68 4.89 -8.79
CA LEU A 339 -19.41 3.76 -9.36
C LEU A 339 -19.53 2.62 -8.34
N CYS A 340 -20.74 2.13 -8.10
CA CYS A 340 -20.99 0.94 -7.27
C CYS A 340 -21.10 -0.32 -8.15
N ILE A 341 -20.80 -1.51 -7.62
CA ILE A 341 -20.93 -2.78 -8.36
C ILE A 341 -22.38 -3.00 -8.87
N LYS A 342 -23.38 -2.62 -8.07
CA LYS A 342 -24.81 -2.67 -8.44
C LYS A 342 -25.19 -1.80 -9.66
N ASP A 343 -24.39 -0.78 -9.99
CA ASP A 343 -24.61 0.13 -11.11
C ASP A 343 -23.95 -0.38 -12.41
N LEU A 344 -23.25 -1.52 -12.35
CA LEU A 344 -22.61 -2.12 -13.51
C LEU A 344 -23.63 -2.78 -14.46
N PRO A 345 -23.38 -2.73 -15.77
CA PRO A 345 -24.26 -3.37 -16.75
C PRO A 345 -24.17 -4.90 -16.62
N LYS A 346 -25.33 -5.57 -16.71
CA LYS A 346 -25.40 -7.05 -16.83
C LYS A 346 -24.91 -7.54 -18.18
N GLU A 347 -24.91 -6.69 -19.21
CA GLU A 347 -24.36 -6.98 -20.52
C GLU A 347 -23.70 -5.72 -21.09
N CYS A 348 -22.48 -5.83 -21.61
CA CYS A 348 -21.85 -4.73 -22.36
C CYS A 348 -20.84 -5.25 -23.38
N VAL A 349 -20.48 -4.37 -24.32
CA VAL A 349 -19.39 -4.61 -25.28
C VAL A 349 -18.15 -3.90 -24.74
N LEU A 350 -17.05 -4.63 -24.59
CA LEU A 350 -15.75 -4.11 -24.17
C LEU A 350 -14.72 -4.49 -25.24
N GLY A 351 -14.08 -3.47 -25.82
CA GLY A 351 -13.31 -3.65 -27.05
C GLY A 351 -14.19 -4.16 -28.20
N THR A 352 -13.81 -5.30 -28.78
CA THR A 352 -14.56 -5.98 -29.85
C THR A 352 -15.48 -7.10 -29.36
N ASN A 353 -15.50 -7.38 -28.05
CA ASN A 353 -16.15 -8.55 -27.47
C ASN A 353 -17.41 -8.17 -26.69
N ALA A 354 -18.48 -8.93 -26.85
CA ALA A 354 -19.72 -8.77 -26.08
C ALA A 354 -19.74 -9.74 -24.89
N PHE A 355 -20.13 -9.26 -23.72
CA PHE A 355 -20.12 -10.03 -22.48
C PHE A 355 -21.47 -10.00 -21.78
N LYS A 356 -21.78 -11.07 -21.05
CA LYS A 356 -22.80 -11.11 -20.00
C LYS A 356 -22.10 -11.28 -18.65
N PHE A 357 -22.58 -10.59 -17.63
CA PHE A 357 -22.07 -10.61 -16.27
C PHE A 357 -23.17 -11.03 -15.29
N GLU A 358 -22.81 -11.94 -14.40
CA GLU A 358 -23.65 -12.38 -13.29
C GLU A 358 -22.91 -12.06 -12.00
N TYR A 359 -23.37 -11.01 -11.31
CA TYR A 359 -22.81 -10.51 -10.06
C TYR A 359 -23.42 -11.28 -8.89
N ALA A 360 -22.57 -11.82 -8.02
CA ALA A 360 -22.96 -12.49 -6.80
C ALA A 360 -23.20 -11.50 -5.65
N ASP A 361 -23.87 -11.99 -4.61
CA ASP A 361 -23.86 -11.34 -3.31
C ASP A 361 -22.41 -11.16 -2.80
N PHE A 362 -22.24 -10.23 -1.86
CA PHE A 362 -20.93 -9.86 -1.33
C PHE A 362 -20.77 -10.28 0.12
N VAL A 363 -19.54 -10.59 0.50
CA VAL A 363 -19.13 -10.69 1.90
C VAL A 363 -18.40 -9.41 2.31
N SER A 364 -18.53 -9.00 3.58
CA SER A 364 -17.90 -7.78 4.09
C SER A 364 -17.40 -7.94 5.52
N GLY A 365 -16.47 -7.07 5.91
CA GLY A 365 -15.89 -7.07 7.24
C GLY A 365 -14.82 -6.00 7.40
N TYR A 366 -13.96 -6.17 8.40
CA TYR A 366 -12.86 -5.27 8.70
C TYR A 366 -11.54 -6.06 8.70
N VAL A 367 -10.51 -5.57 8.00
CA VAL A 367 -9.25 -6.31 7.80
C VAL A 367 -8.57 -6.70 9.13
N ASP A 368 -8.63 -5.82 10.14
CA ASP A 368 -7.98 -6.04 11.43
C ASP A 368 -8.84 -6.81 12.45
N VAL A 369 -10.07 -7.23 12.09
CA VAL A 369 -11.02 -7.87 13.03
C VAL A 369 -11.13 -9.36 12.72
N VAL A 370 -10.70 -10.18 13.68
CA VAL A 370 -10.66 -11.65 13.57
C VAL A 370 -11.64 -12.38 14.49
N ASP A 371 -12.26 -11.68 15.44
CA ASP A 371 -13.36 -12.15 16.28
C ASP A 371 -14.21 -10.96 16.76
N GLY A 372 -15.45 -11.21 17.16
CA GLY A 372 -16.38 -10.22 17.69
C GLY A 372 -17.85 -10.63 17.49
N ASP A 373 -18.78 -9.94 18.16
CA ASP A 373 -20.19 -10.31 18.11
C ASP A 373 -20.81 -10.20 16.71
N PHE A 374 -20.33 -9.26 15.87
CA PHE A 374 -20.73 -9.15 14.46
C PHE A 374 -20.26 -10.34 13.60
N ILE A 375 -19.14 -10.99 13.95
CA ILE A 375 -18.68 -12.20 13.26
C ILE A 375 -19.47 -13.40 13.78
N ARG A 376 -19.65 -13.51 15.10
CA ARG A 376 -20.45 -14.58 15.73
C ARG A 376 -21.92 -14.57 15.31
N SER A 377 -22.49 -13.41 14.97
CA SER A 377 -23.85 -13.28 14.43
C SER A 377 -23.94 -13.47 12.91
N GLY A 378 -22.81 -13.67 12.22
CA GLY A 378 -22.76 -13.76 10.76
C GLY A 378 -23.00 -12.44 10.01
N ALA A 379 -23.02 -11.30 10.70
CA ALA A 379 -23.21 -9.99 10.09
C ALA A 379 -21.96 -9.45 9.38
N CYS A 380 -20.78 -9.97 9.71
CA CYS A 380 -19.50 -9.72 9.05
C CYS A 380 -18.67 -11.02 9.01
N VAL A 381 -17.66 -11.08 8.14
CA VAL A 381 -16.67 -12.18 8.11
C VAL A 381 -15.26 -11.66 8.39
N THR A 382 -14.35 -12.55 8.80
CA THR A 382 -12.91 -12.24 8.78
C THR A 382 -12.43 -12.09 7.33
N LEU A 383 -11.33 -11.36 7.09
CA LEU A 383 -10.77 -11.26 5.73
C LEU A 383 -10.37 -12.63 5.17
N ALA A 384 -9.83 -13.52 6.01
CA ALA A 384 -9.42 -14.86 5.61
C ALA A 384 -10.61 -15.74 5.21
N ASP A 385 -11.68 -15.75 6.02
CA ASP A 385 -12.88 -16.53 5.75
C ASP A 385 -13.66 -15.97 4.55
N GLY A 386 -13.72 -14.65 4.41
CA GLY A 386 -14.33 -13.99 3.26
C GLY A 386 -13.60 -14.34 1.96
N LEU A 387 -12.27 -14.20 1.92
CA LEU A 387 -11.46 -14.60 0.76
C LEU A 387 -11.63 -16.09 0.44
N LYS A 388 -11.59 -16.96 1.44
CA LYS A 388 -11.80 -18.40 1.27
C LYS A 388 -13.17 -18.70 0.67
N THR A 389 -14.23 -18.21 1.29
CA THR A 389 -15.62 -18.44 0.86
C THR A 389 -15.85 -17.97 -0.58
N MET A 390 -15.33 -16.80 -0.94
CA MET A 390 -15.49 -16.29 -2.31
C MET A 390 -14.69 -17.09 -3.33
N PHE A 391 -13.42 -17.44 -3.05
CA PHE A 391 -12.57 -18.17 -3.99
C PHE A 391 -12.79 -19.70 -4.02
N GLU A 392 -13.61 -20.24 -3.12
CA GLU A 392 -14.19 -21.58 -3.23
C GLU A 392 -15.36 -21.62 -4.24
N ASN A 393 -16.08 -20.51 -4.43
CA ASN A 393 -17.28 -20.45 -5.28
C ASN A 393 -17.08 -19.70 -6.61
N TYR A 394 -16.11 -18.78 -6.69
CA TYR A 394 -15.86 -17.91 -7.83
C TYR A 394 -14.37 -17.85 -8.18
N ASP A 395 -14.06 -17.79 -9.47
CA ASP A 395 -12.68 -17.58 -9.95
C ASP A 395 -12.37 -16.10 -10.20
N THR A 396 -13.37 -15.23 -10.36
CA THR A 396 -13.18 -13.78 -10.49
C THR A 396 -13.99 -13.01 -9.46
N CYS A 397 -13.34 -12.11 -8.72
CA CYS A 397 -13.98 -11.27 -7.72
C CYS A 397 -13.54 -9.81 -7.83
N PHE A 398 -14.45 -8.89 -7.51
CA PHE A 398 -14.08 -7.56 -7.05
C PHE A 398 -13.62 -7.66 -5.59
N PHE A 399 -12.55 -6.92 -5.28
CA PHE A 399 -12.14 -6.67 -3.91
C PHE A 399 -12.09 -5.16 -3.68
N THR A 400 -12.92 -4.67 -2.77
CA THR A 400 -13.02 -3.25 -2.42
C THR A 400 -12.48 -3.05 -1.00
N LEU A 401 -11.39 -2.29 -0.87
CA LEU A 401 -10.83 -1.87 0.42
C LEU A 401 -11.04 -0.36 0.56
N ASN A 402 -11.86 0.04 1.53
CA ASN A 402 -12.11 1.45 1.84
C ASN A 402 -12.55 2.30 0.62
N GLY A 403 -13.22 1.70 -0.37
CA GLY A 403 -13.69 2.34 -1.60
C GLY A 403 -12.69 2.35 -2.76
N SER A 404 -11.46 1.86 -2.56
CA SER A 404 -10.56 1.50 -3.66
C SER A 404 -10.84 0.06 -4.07
N THR A 405 -11.25 -0.14 -5.32
CA THR A 405 -11.55 -1.48 -5.86
C THR A 405 -10.45 -1.97 -6.78
N CYS A 406 -10.08 -3.24 -6.67
CA CYS A 406 -9.27 -3.98 -7.63
C CYS A 406 -9.99 -5.28 -8.03
N ALA A 407 -9.54 -5.91 -9.12
CA ALA A 407 -9.97 -7.25 -9.48
C ALA A 407 -8.98 -8.29 -8.93
N ILE A 408 -9.50 -9.39 -8.41
CA ILE A 408 -8.71 -10.56 -8.01
C ILE A 408 -9.21 -11.75 -8.83
N ILE A 409 -8.29 -12.34 -9.59
CA ILE A 409 -8.55 -13.37 -10.60
C ILE A 409 -7.78 -14.63 -10.23
N LYS A 410 -8.45 -15.78 -10.22
CA LYS A 410 -7.90 -17.10 -9.91
C LYS A 410 -7.94 -17.96 -11.18
N GLU A 411 -6.80 -18.54 -11.54
CA GLU A 411 -6.70 -19.49 -12.65
C GLU A 411 -5.72 -20.60 -12.26
N ASN A 412 -6.11 -21.87 -12.40
CA ASN A 412 -5.23 -23.02 -12.14
C ASN A 412 -4.51 -22.98 -10.76
N GLY A 413 -5.19 -22.47 -9.73
CA GLY A 413 -4.66 -22.32 -8.36
C GLY A 413 -3.72 -21.12 -8.13
N LYS A 414 -3.39 -20.37 -9.19
CA LYS A 414 -2.67 -19.10 -9.11
C LYS A 414 -3.66 -17.93 -9.03
N PHE A 415 -3.19 -16.79 -8.55
CA PHE A 415 -3.96 -15.58 -8.40
C PHE A 415 -3.26 -14.39 -9.05
N ALA A 416 -4.05 -13.48 -9.62
CA ALA A 416 -3.61 -12.22 -10.18
C ALA A 416 -4.45 -11.09 -9.56
N VAL A 417 -3.80 -10.13 -8.90
CA VAL A 417 -4.43 -8.92 -8.37
C VAL A 417 -4.20 -7.80 -9.37
N VAL A 418 -5.26 -7.39 -10.09
CA VAL A 418 -5.24 -6.30 -11.07
C VAL A 418 -5.71 -5.02 -10.38
N ASP A 419 -4.77 -4.13 -10.06
CA ASP A 419 -5.04 -2.87 -9.38
C ASP A 419 -4.69 -1.67 -10.28
N SER A 420 -5.70 -0.86 -10.59
CA SER A 420 -5.61 0.29 -11.48
C SER A 420 -5.18 1.59 -10.80
N HIS A 421 -5.02 1.60 -9.46
CA HIS A 421 -4.47 2.74 -8.73
C HIS A 421 -2.96 2.90 -9.01
N ALA A 422 -2.36 4.00 -8.52
CA ALA A 422 -0.92 4.16 -8.58
C ALA A 422 -0.25 3.18 -7.58
N ARG A 423 0.51 2.23 -8.13
CA ARG A 423 1.14 1.13 -7.38
C ARG A 423 2.60 0.90 -7.79
N SER A 424 3.38 0.38 -6.84
CA SER A 424 4.70 -0.18 -7.10
C SER A 424 4.62 -1.57 -7.75
N SER A 425 5.75 -2.15 -8.17
CA SER A 425 5.82 -3.54 -8.67
C SER A 425 5.32 -4.58 -7.65
N ALA A 426 5.42 -4.31 -6.35
CA ALA A 426 4.88 -5.15 -5.29
C ALA A 426 3.35 -4.96 -5.06
N GLY A 427 2.70 -4.09 -5.83
CA GLY A 427 1.29 -3.74 -5.66
C GLY A 427 0.97 -2.90 -4.41
N MET A 428 1.97 -2.31 -3.78
CA MET A 428 1.77 -1.38 -2.65
C MET A 428 1.47 0.03 -3.17
N VAL A 429 0.91 0.90 -2.32
CA VAL A 429 0.64 2.30 -2.65
C VAL A 429 1.93 3.01 -3.05
N ASP A 430 1.95 3.68 -4.21
CA ASP A 430 3.08 4.46 -4.70
C ASP A 430 2.54 5.70 -5.43
N GLY A 431 2.92 6.91 -4.99
CA GLY A 431 2.44 8.17 -5.57
C GLY A 431 2.95 8.46 -6.98
N ASN A 432 4.04 7.81 -7.41
CA ASN A 432 4.58 7.83 -8.77
C ASN A 432 4.37 6.49 -9.49
N GLY A 433 3.55 5.61 -8.90
CA GLY A 433 3.29 4.27 -9.38
C GLY A 433 2.37 4.22 -10.60
N PHE A 434 2.26 3.01 -11.15
CA PHE A 434 1.44 2.72 -12.32
C PHE A 434 0.32 1.74 -11.94
N SER A 435 -0.62 1.51 -12.84
CA SER A 435 -1.47 0.31 -12.74
C SER A 435 -0.59 -0.95 -12.73
N VAL A 436 -1.05 -2.00 -12.07
CA VAL A 436 -0.26 -3.23 -11.87
C VAL A 436 -1.14 -4.48 -11.95
N VAL A 437 -0.57 -5.57 -12.44
CA VAL A 437 -1.02 -6.93 -12.09
C VAL A 437 0.06 -7.59 -11.26
N VAL A 438 -0.31 -8.11 -10.10
CA VAL A 438 0.60 -8.82 -9.19
C VAL A 438 0.19 -10.29 -9.09
N TYR A 439 1.15 -11.19 -9.33
CA TYR A 439 0.90 -12.63 -9.41
C TYR A 439 1.30 -13.35 -8.12
N TYR A 440 0.44 -14.27 -7.68
CA TYR A 440 0.58 -15.05 -6.45
C TYR A 440 0.29 -16.54 -6.69
N ASN A 441 1.00 -17.40 -5.97
CA ASN A 441 0.85 -18.86 -6.08
C ASN A 441 -0.13 -19.46 -5.05
N SER A 442 -0.78 -18.65 -4.21
CA SER A 442 -1.77 -19.10 -3.24
C SER A 442 -2.69 -17.96 -2.77
N LEU A 443 -3.88 -18.33 -2.27
CA LEU A 443 -4.80 -17.39 -1.62
C LEU A 443 -4.20 -16.76 -0.35
N SER A 444 -3.36 -17.50 0.37
CA SER A 444 -2.64 -16.99 1.56
C SER A 444 -1.68 -15.85 1.21
N CYS A 445 -1.06 -15.87 0.02
CA CYS A 445 -0.26 -14.75 -0.46
C CYS A 445 -1.12 -13.53 -0.81
N VAL A 446 -2.33 -13.73 -1.36
CA VAL A 446 -3.30 -12.65 -1.62
C VAL A 446 -3.79 -12.01 -0.32
N LEU A 447 -4.12 -12.82 0.70
CA LEU A 447 -4.43 -12.36 2.06
C LEU A 447 -3.30 -11.47 2.60
N LYS A 448 -2.06 -11.95 2.56
CA LYS A 448 -0.88 -11.20 3.03
C LYS A 448 -0.66 -9.89 2.26
N HIS A 449 -0.92 -9.88 0.95
CA HIS A 449 -0.89 -8.67 0.12
C HIS A 449 -1.94 -7.65 0.56
N ILE A 450 -3.19 -8.09 0.78
CA ILE A 450 -4.28 -7.21 1.23
C ILE A 450 -4.00 -6.66 2.63
N GLU A 451 -3.52 -7.48 3.56
CA GLU A 451 -3.10 -7.02 4.90
C GLU A 451 -2.05 -5.89 4.78
N ASN A 452 -1.00 -6.11 3.98
CA ASN A 452 0.06 -5.13 3.75
C ASN A 452 -0.47 -3.86 3.07
N LEU A 453 -1.32 -3.97 2.05
CA LEU A 453 -1.95 -2.84 1.37
C LEU A 453 -2.85 -2.04 2.34
N SER A 454 -3.54 -2.72 3.24
CA SER A 454 -4.41 -2.12 4.26
C SER A 454 -3.64 -1.29 5.30
N ALA A 455 -2.38 -1.64 5.59
CA ALA A 455 -1.52 -0.89 6.52
C ALA A 455 -1.30 0.56 6.09
N PHE A 456 -1.35 0.85 4.78
CA PHE A 456 -1.22 2.19 4.22
C PHE A 456 -2.54 2.99 4.19
N THR A 457 -3.64 2.44 4.69
CA THR A 457 -4.96 3.07 4.59
C THR A 457 -5.30 3.95 5.80
N ARG A 458 -5.62 5.23 5.54
CA ARG A 458 -5.80 6.30 6.54
C ARG A 458 -7.09 6.24 7.39
N ARG A 459 -7.87 5.15 7.38
CA ARG A 459 -9.15 5.06 8.11
C ARG A 459 -9.04 4.10 9.28
N ASN A 460 -9.51 4.54 10.45
CA ASN A 460 -9.58 3.75 11.70
C ASN A 460 -10.33 2.42 11.53
N LEU A 461 -11.22 2.33 10.54
CA LEU A 461 -11.91 1.11 10.15
C LEU A 461 -11.46 0.72 8.75
N LYS A 462 -10.77 -0.42 8.64
CA LYS A 462 -10.32 -1.00 7.37
C LYS A 462 -11.41 -1.87 6.76
N ILE A 463 -12.51 -1.25 6.34
CA ILE A 463 -13.67 -1.96 5.76
C ILE A 463 -13.27 -2.57 4.42
N PHE A 464 -13.59 -3.86 4.25
CA PHE A 464 -13.50 -4.55 2.96
C PHE A 464 -14.86 -5.11 2.53
N GLU A 465 -15.03 -5.23 1.22
CA GLU A 465 -16.12 -5.95 0.55
C GLU A 465 -15.52 -6.85 -0.54
N ILE A 466 -16.08 -8.05 -0.72
CA ILE A 466 -15.66 -9.00 -1.76
C ILE A 466 -16.92 -9.49 -2.48
N SER A 467 -17.00 -9.31 -3.79
CA SER A 467 -18.17 -9.70 -4.61
C SER A 467 -17.71 -10.56 -5.79
N GLY A 468 -18.33 -11.71 -5.95
CA GLY A 468 -18.04 -12.65 -7.04
C GLY A 468 -18.68 -12.20 -8.35
N VAL A 469 -18.03 -12.53 -9.47
CA VAL A 469 -18.56 -12.27 -10.80
C VAL A 469 -18.34 -13.50 -11.67
N CYS A 470 -19.39 -13.93 -12.36
CA CYS A 470 -19.28 -14.88 -13.48
C CYS A 470 -19.36 -14.10 -14.80
N VAL A 471 -18.43 -14.39 -15.72
CA VAL A 471 -18.37 -13.76 -17.05
C VAL A 471 -18.71 -14.79 -18.11
N LEU A 472 -19.56 -14.41 -19.07
CA LEU A 472 -19.85 -15.21 -20.25
C LEU A 472 -19.61 -14.39 -21.52
N LEU A 473 -18.56 -14.77 -22.26
CA LEU A 473 -18.23 -14.19 -23.57
C LEU A 473 -19.27 -14.63 -24.61
N LYS A 474 -19.99 -13.66 -25.20
CA LYS A 474 -21.01 -13.91 -26.21
C LYS A 474 -20.39 -14.08 -27.59
N GLY A 475 -20.27 -15.33 -28.03
CA GLY A 475 -20.21 -15.69 -29.44
C GLY A 475 -18.87 -15.44 -30.14
N GLN A 476 -17.96 -16.40 -30.04
CA GLN A 476 -17.11 -16.76 -31.18
C GLN A 476 -17.77 -17.92 -31.93
N LYS A 477 -17.93 -17.80 -33.26
CA LYS A 477 -18.19 -18.98 -34.09
C LYS A 477 -16.96 -19.88 -34.00
N LYS A 478 -17.11 -21.09 -33.45
CA LYS A 478 -16.06 -22.11 -33.54
C LYS A 478 -15.85 -22.43 -35.02
N SER A 479 -14.74 -21.96 -35.59
CA SER A 479 -14.20 -22.53 -36.81
C SER A 479 -13.82 -23.98 -36.51
N GLY A 480 -14.42 -24.93 -37.20
CA GLY A 480 -14.38 -26.33 -36.81
C GLY A 480 -13.18 -27.09 -37.40
N SER A 481 -12.70 -28.07 -36.63
CA SER A 481 -12.19 -29.33 -37.19
C SER A 481 -12.26 -30.42 -36.12
N HIS A 482 -13.31 -31.23 -36.15
CA HIS A 482 -13.22 -32.70 -36.13
C HIS A 482 -14.61 -33.35 -36.13
N THR A 483 -14.98 -33.88 -37.29
CA THR A 483 -15.63 -35.19 -37.40
C THR A 483 -14.60 -36.24 -36.91
N GLU A 484 -14.93 -37.41 -36.37
CA GLU A 484 -16.15 -38.24 -36.32
C GLU A 484 -16.29 -38.80 -34.86
N ASN A 485 -17.26 -39.61 -34.40
CA ASN A 485 -18.08 -40.64 -35.04
C ASN A 485 -19.44 -40.84 -34.33
N ILE A 486 -20.35 -41.50 -35.05
CA ILE A 486 -21.67 -41.93 -34.61
C ILE A 486 -21.56 -43.18 -33.72
N ASN A 487 -22.45 -43.32 -32.74
CA ASN A 487 -23.09 -44.59 -32.41
C ASN A 487 -24.46 -44.33 -31.77
N ASP A 488 -25.51 -44.70 -32.49
CA ASP A 488 -26.85 -44.88 -31.93
C ASP A 488 -26.88 -46.14 -31.06
N GLU A 489 -27.48 -46.06 -29.87
CA GLU A 489 -28.37 -47.12 -29.41
C GLU A 489 -29.66 -46.49 -28.86
N SER A 490 -30.77 -47.17 -29.14
CA SER A 490 -32.13 -46.62 -29.09
C SER A 490 -32.90 -47.04 -27.85
N GLU A 491 -33.84 -46.20 -27.39
CA GLU A 491 -35.10 -46.71 -26.84
C GLU A 491 -36.28 -45.74 -27.12
N LYS A 492 -37.48 -46.31 -27.28
CA LYS A 492 -38.71 -45.61 -27.74
C LYS A 492 -39.78 -45.64 -26.66
N GLN A 493 -40.58 -44.57 -26.56
CA GLN A 493 -42.05 -44.65 -26.37
C GLN A 493 -42.68 -43.26 -26.65
N GLU A 494 -43.51 -43.15 -27.69
CA GLU A 494 -44.98 -42.96 -27.66
C GLU A 494 -45.42 -41.52 -27.30
N LYS A 495 -46.03 -40.68 -28.16
CA LYS A 495 -47.19 -40.75 -29.10
C LYS A 495 -48.46 -40.05 -28.56
N SER A 496 -48.65 -38.79 -28.97
CA SER A 496 -49.93 -38.13 -29.35
C SER A 496 -49.57 -36.74 -29.89
N GLY A 497 -49.89 -36.31 -31.13
CA GLY A 497 -51.24 -36.13 -31.69
C GLY A 497 -51.83 -34.81 -31.12
N SER A 498 -52.16 -33.75 -31.89
CA SER A 498 -52.51 -33.63 -33.32
C SER A 498 -52.34 -32.20 -33.89
N HIS A 499 -52.26 -32.09 -35.23
CA HIS A 499 -52.65 -30.97 -36.14
C HIS A 499 -52.73 -29.52 -35.60
N THR A 500 -51.93 -28.55 -36.07
CA THR A 500 -51.99 -27.84 -37.39
C THR A 500 -53.34 -27.20 -37.74
N GLU A 501 -53.42 -25.86 -37.75
CA GLU A 501 -53.38 -25.06 -38.99
C GLU A 501 -53.27 -23.54 -38.72
N ASN A 502 -52.71 -22.80 -39.67
CA ASN A 502 -52.70 -21.33 -39.69
C ASN A 502 -53.97 -20.81 -40.36
N ILE A 503 -54.40 -19.59 -40.02
CA ILE A 503 -55.04 -18.65 -40.95
C ILE A 503 -54.80 -17.22 -40.42
N ASN A 504 -54.43 -16.32 -41.33
CA ASN A 504 -54.37 -14.87 -41.07
C ASN A 504 -55.78 -14.28 -41.11
N ASP A 505 -56.00 -13.13 -40.48
CA ASP A 505 -56.69 -12.04 -41.19
C ASP A 505 -56.39 -10.67 -40.58
N GLU A 506 -56.07 -9.72 -41.45
CA GLU A 506 -56.11 -8.29 -41.13
C GLU A 506 -57.51 -7.76 -41.41
N SER A 507 -58.00 -6.78 -40.64
CA SER A 507 -58.96 -5.80 -41.16
C SER A 507 -58.97 -4.51 -40.35
N GLU A 508 -59.25 -3.41 -41.04
CA GLU A 508 -58.96 -2.06 -40.60
C GLU A 508 -60.16 -1.33 -39.93
N LYS A 509 -59.80 -0.19 -39.30
CA LYS A 509 -60.45 1.14 -39.44
C LYS A 509 -61.60 1.62 -38.53
N GLN A 510 -61.44 2.92 -38.26
CA GLN A 510 -62.45 3.99 -38.09
C GLN A 510 -62.94 4.42 -36.69
N GLU A 511 -62.18 5.38 -36.14
CA GLU A 511 -62.60 6.78 -35.91
C GLU A 511 -63.96 7.14 -35.30
N LYS A 512 -63.90 7.93 -34.21
CA LYS A 512 -64.63 9.20 -33.93
C LYS A 512 -64.27 9.67 -32.50
N SER A 513 -64.25 10.93 -32.05
CA SER A 513 -64.07 12.30 -32.58
C SER A 513 -64.79 13.26 -31.59
N GLY A 514 -64.14 14.35 -31.15
CA GLY A 514 -64.74 15.45 -30.34
C GLY A 514 -64.46 15.37 -28.83
N SER A 515 -63.79 16.33 -28.16
CA SER A 515 -64.08 17.78 -27.94
C SER A 515 -65.25 18.02 -26.96
N HIS A 516 -65.22 18.92 -25.96
CA HIS A 516 -64.33 20.06 -25.64
C HIS A 516 -64.58 20.52 -24.17
N THR A 517 -63.63 21.25 -23.53
CA THR A 517 -63.74 22.30 -22.44
C THR A 517 -64.74 22.14 -21.24
N GLU A 518 -64.57 22.73 -20.04
CA GLU A 518 -63.90 23.97 -19.62
C GLU A 518 -63.55 24.01 -18.09
N ASN A 519 -62.99 25.12 -17.59
CA ASN A 519 -62.34 25.31 -16.28
C ASN A 519 -63.28 25.69 -15.10
N ILE A 520 -62.81 25.50 -13.85
CA ILE A 520 -63.07 26.41 -12.70
C ILE A 520 -61.76 26.57 -11.86
N ASN A 521 -61.54 27.77 -11.31
CA ASN A 521 -60.37 28.20 -10.52
C ASN A 521 -60.50 27.88 -9.02
N ASP A 522 -59.41 28.04 -8.25
CA ASP A 522 -59.37 29.08 -7.20
C ASP A 522 -57.94 29.37 -6.68
N GLU A 523 -57.68 30.63 -6.32
CA GLU A 523 -56.41 31.16 -5.80
C GLU A 523 -56.53 31.68 -4.35
N SER A 524 -55.43 31.64 -3.58
CA SER A 524 -54.99 32.66 -2.60
C SER A 524 -53.74 32.12 -1.86
N GLU A 525 -52.54 32.70 -1.91
CA GLU A 525 -52.09 34.02 -1.39
C GLU A 525 -52.44 34.26 0.10
N LYS A 526 -51.56 34.75 1.00
CA LYS A 526 -50.13 35.12 1.03
C LYS A 526 -49.76 35.33 2.51
N GLN A 527 -48.46 35.30 2.87
CA GLN A 527 -47.70 36.40 3.52
C GLN A 527 -46.52 35.93 4.38
N GLU A 528 -45.50 36.80 4.41
CA GLU A 528 -44.20 36.66 5.07
C GLU A 528 -44.28 37.03 6.56
N LYS A 529 -43.28 36.59 7.36
CA LYS A 529 -42.45 37.55 8.11
C LYS A 529 -41.14 36.98 8.67
N SER A 530 -40.19 37.89 8.80
CA SER A 530 -38.84 37.74 9.34
C SER A 530 -38.81 37.64 10.88
N GLY A 531 -37.73 37.07 11.42
CA GLY A 531 -37.43 37.12 12.86
C GLY A 531 -36.11 36.44 13.22
N SER A 532 -35.04 37.21 13.33
CA SER A 532 -33.77 36.76 13.92
C SER A 532 -33.83 36.84 15.45
N TYR A 533 -33.37 35.81 16.16
CA TYR A 533 -32.84 35.99 17.52
C TYR A 533 -31.65 35.05 17.77
N THR A 534 -30.60 35.65 18.31
CA THR A 534 -29.41 34.98 18.86
C THR A 534 -29.59 34.77 20.35
N GLU A 535 -29.14 33.63 20.89
CA GLU A 535 -28.65 33.61 22.27
C GLU A 535 -27.60 32.51 22.46
N ASN A 536 -26.42 32.90 22.96
CA ASN A 536 -25.40 31.99 23.49
C ASN A 536 -25.60 31.92 25.00
N ILE A 537 -25.59 30.73 25.59
CA ILE A 537 -25.18 30.54 27.00
C ILE A 537 -24.25 29.32 27.07
N ASN A 538 -23.07 29.54 27.68
CA ASN A 538 -22.08 28.53 28.05
C ASN A 538 -22.37 27.96 29.44
N ASP A 539 -21.56 26.98 29.83
CA ASP A 539 -21.30 26.55 31.20
C ASP A 539 -22.43 25.74 31.90
N GLU A 540 -22.14 24.82 32.82
CA GLU A 540 -20.85 24.44 33.40
C GLU A 540 -20.79 22.94 33.74
N SER A 541 -19.57 22.41 33.84
CA SER A 541 -19.30 21.07 34.37
C SER A 541 -19.27 21.06 35.90
N GLU A 542 -19.83 20.04 36.56
CA GLU A 542 -19.39 19.41 37.84
C GLU A 542 -20.49 18.45 38.36
N LYS A 543 -20.29 17.40 39.15
CA LYS A 543 -19.20 16.48 39.51
C LYS A 543 -19.85 15.35 40.35
N THR A 544 -19.25 14.17 40.31
CA THR A 544 -19.15 13.18 41.41
C THR A 544 -20.34 12.36 41.97
N ARG A 545 -20.10 11.04 41.92
CA ARG A 545 -20.14 10.02 43.01
C ARG A 545 -21.44 9.23 43.33
N LYS A 546 -21.34 7.94 42.96
CA LYS A 546 -21.40 6.77 43.89
C LYS A 546 -22.56 6.72 44.90
N ILE A 547 -23.67 6.10 44.48
CA ILE A 547 -24.37 5.12 45.32
C ILE A 547 -24.64 3.88 44.43
N TRP A 548 -24.06 2.71 44.68
CA TRP A 548 -22.94 2.38 45.58
C TRP A 548 -21.58 2.54 44.87
#